data_AF-A0A7S0ZW40-F1
#
_entry.id   AF-A0A7S0ZW40-F1
#
_cell.length_a   1.000
_cell.length_b   1.000
_cell.length_c   1.000
_cell.angle_alpha   90.00
_cell.angle_beta   90.00
_cell.angle_gamma   90.00
#
_symmetry.space_group_name_H-M   'P 1'
#
loop_
_entity.id
_entity.type
_entity.pdbx_description
1 polymer ?
#
loop_
_entity_poly.entity_id
_entity_poly.type
_entity_poly.pdbx_seq_one_letter_code
_entity_poly.pdbx_strand_id
1 'polypeptide(L)'
;MQAKVVNDVIRQTVKEIDPTSDGHLNSDEFRRVLQCLGCPDEKISKVFCQVPGHGAMKSSEGLVEWLFSQSGPKGADTPKLGVVRLDYDYPPAPGDIDHSGSYQYDVFYRVIPGLTFSMCQSGKLTPQVEQNFIDGIKYLDSLGVSGITGDCGFMMWFQGLARRHTTKPVFMSALAHLPAVTCATSSEEKIAVFTANGKTLEPMRDLLRDECSIDTEDRRLVIVGFQDVPGFDAVAKGEKVDVVRVLPGIVEAAMNTIRQHPEIRAICLECTELPPYADALRAATHMPVYDAITCCDFFVRSRMDNPRVGLNQWQKEWDGEQESYSFGCNLSAREKAFVVNKAALQAAASTKVASKEERPGALVIHTPEYLKAQVPTLGVLRLDFEYEPTVGDMAHPDTFPYPVYYRVVPGMTYDMCRTGKMSPQVEQEFINAIKYFDDRNVCGITHDCGLAMHFQILSRRYTKRPVFLSPLAQLPAVICAFGRQELILILTGTRSDFLPLVPLLRDECSVDANESRFIVASCGHLPGFEAHTFRSTCAEHEKLRKGLLDVVLQKCKEHRQIRAIVSENVSLARFSDMLRAETHLPVFDAFTCCDLFINGAMDNPLFGLNGWQKKWDGKQEQYAFGQHV
;
A
#
# COMPACT_ATOMS: atom_id res chain seq x y z
N MET A 1 2.03 15.73 33.27
CA MET A 1 0.91 16.34 34.04
C MET A 1 0.35 15.26 34.96
N GLN A 2 0.25 15.48 36.27
CA GLN A 2 -0.23 14.43 37.19
C GLN A 2 -1.67 14.06 36.81
N ALA A 3 -1.96 12.77 36.58
CA ALA A 3 -3.26 12.26 36.10
C ALA A 3 -4.47 12.81 36.91
N LYS A 4 -4.25 13.13 38.18
CA LYS A 4 -5.23 13.77 39.07
C LYS A 4 -5.71 15.14 38.56
N VAL A 5 -4.82 16.01 38.09
CA VAL A 5 -5.17 17.36 37.61
C VAL A 5 -6.00 17.29 36.33
N VAL A 6 -5.68 16.35 35.44
CA VAL A 6 -6.43 16.14 34.19
C VAL A 6 -7.82 15.58 34.50
N ASN A 7 -7.91 14.64 35.45
CA ASN A 7 -9.17 14.09 35.91
C ASN A 7 -10.08 15.16 36.54
N ASP A 8 -9.52 16.06 37.35
CA ASP A 8 -10.27 17.15 37.96
C ASP A 8 -10.79 18.15 36.91
N VAL A 9 -9.99 18.47 35.88
CA VAL A 9 -10.42 19.31 34.74
C VAL A 9 -11.54 18.65 33.94
N ILE A 10 -11.41 17.37 33.60
CA ILE A 10 -12.45 16.63 32.86
C ILE A 10 -13.75 16.61 33.66
N ARG A 11 -13.70 16.29 34.95
CA ARG A 11 -14.89 16.28 35.82
C ARG A 11 -15.56 17.66 35.91
N GLN A 12 -14.77 18.73 35.94
CA GLN A 12 -15.29 20.08 35.95
C GLN A 12 -15.97 20.42 34.62
N THR A 13 -15.32 20.13 33.49
CA THR A 13 -15.88 20.38 32.15
C THR A 13 -17.18 19.60 31.91
N VAL A 14 -17.27 18.34 32.34
CA VAL A 14 -18.52 17.56 32.22
C VAL A 14 -19.67 18.20 33.01
N LYS A 15 -19.40 18.66 34.24
CA LYS A 15 -20.40 19.38 35.06
C LYS A 15 -20.81 20.74 34.49
N GLU A 16 -19.91 21.41 33.77
CA GLU A 16 -20.21 22.68 33.09
C GLU A 16 -21.06 22.48 31.83
N ILE A 17 -20.93 21.33 31.17
CA ILE A 17 -21.67 21.00 29.94
C ILE A 17 -23.10 20.53 30.26
N ASP A 18 -23.27 19.63 31.23
CA ASP A 18 -24.59 19.18 31.69
C ASP A 18 -24.61 19.01 33.23
N PRO A 19 -25.23 19.95 33.97
CA PRO A 19 -25.37 19.88 35.42
C PRO A 19 -26.24 18.71 35.91
N THR A 20 -27.03 18.11 35.02
CA THR A 20 -27.95 16.99 35.30
C THR A 20 -27.44 15.63 34.83
N SER A 21 -26.24 15.59 34.22
CA SER A 21 -25.61 14.38 33.72
C SER A 21 -25.42 13.33 34.82
N ASP A 22 -25.79 12.09 34.51
CA ASP A 22 -25.56 10.90 35.34
C ASP A 22 -24.13 10.34 35.22
N GLY A 23 -23.26 11.05 34.49
CA GLY A 23 -21.89 10.64 34.18
C GLY A 23 -21.72 10.13 32.75
N HIS A 24 -22.79 9.93 31.99
CA HIS A 24 -22.75 9.54 30.57
C HIS A 24 -22.41 10.73 29.66
N LEU A 25 -21.48 10.53 28.70
CA LEU A 25 -21.11 11.52 27.68
C LEU A 25 -21.60 11.05 26.30
N ASN A 26 -22.34 11.90 25.60
CA ASN A 26 -22.66 11.71 24.18
C ASN A 26 -21.52 12.19 23.27
N SER A 27 -21.63 11.95 21.96
CA SER A 27 -20.58 12.31 21.00
C SER A 27 -20.26 13.82 20.98
N ASP A 28 -21.25 14.70 21.13
CA ASP A 28 -20.98 16.14 21.10
C ASP A 28 -20.33 16.62 22.40
N GLU A 29 -20.71 16.05 23.54
CA GLU A 29 -20.10 16.30 24.84
C GLU A 29 -18.66 15.77 24.89
N PHE A 30 -18.40 14.59 24.33
CA PHE A 30 -17.08 14.00 24.22
C PHE A 30 -16.13 14.86 23.37
N ARG A 31 -16.62 15.32 22.21
CA ARG A 31 -15.89 16.26 21.34
C ARG A 31 -15.54 17.52 22.12
N ARG A 32 -16.50 18.08 22.86
CA ARG A 32 -16.32 19.31 23.64
C ARG A 32 -15.35 19.15 24.80
N VAL A 33 -15.35 18.00 25.49
CA VAL A 33 -14.34 17.66 26.51
C VAL A 33 -12.94 17.64 25.90
N LEU A 34 -12.75 17.01 24.73
CA LEU A 34 -11.46 17.00 24.05
C LEU A 34 -11.01 18.39 23.59
N GLN A 35 -11.94 19.23 23.10
CA GLN A 35 -11.66 20.63 22.76
C GLN A 35 -11.18 21.42 23.99
N CYS A 36 -11.85 21.24 25.15
CA CYS A 36 -11.46 21.88 26.41
C CYS A 36 -10.08 21.41 26.91
N LEU A 37 -9.68 20.18 26.60
CA LEU A 37 -8.34 19.67 26.87
C LEU A 37 -7.28 20.14 25.86
N GLY A 38 -7.66 21.00 24.90
CA GLY A 38 -6.76 21.56 23.89
C GLY A 38 -6.49 20.63 22.71
N CYS A 39 -7.33 19.60 22.49
CA CYS A 39 -7.24 18.76 21.30
C CYS A 39 -7.79 19.53 20.08
N PRO A 40 -7.01 19.70 18.99
CA PRO A 40 -7.49 20.34 17.78
C PRO A 40 -8.62 19.53 17.12
N ASP A 41 -9.60 20.20 16.53
CA ASP A 41 -10.78 19.56 15.90
C ASP A 41 -10.41 18.46 14.89
N GLU A 42 -9.37 18.69 14.11
CA GLU A 42 -8.83 17.72 13.14
C GLU A 42 -8.27 16.43 13.77
N LYS A 43 -7.85 16.50 15.04
CA LYS A 43 -7.34 15.35 15.81
C LYS A 43 -8.45 14.68 16.62
N ILE A 44 -9.53 15.39 16.94
CA ILE A 44 -10.65 14.85 17.71
C ILE A 44 -11.27 13.65 16.99
N SER A 45 -11.51 13.75 15.68
CA SER A 45 -12.03 12.63 14.88
C SER A 45 -11.13 11.39 15.00
N LYS A 46 -9.80 11.56 14.99
CA LYS A 46 -8.87 10.44 15.21
C LYS A 46 -9.04 9.83 16.60
N VAL A 47 -9.12 10.64 17.65
CA VAL A 47 -9.32 10.16 19.03
C VAL A 47 -10.65 9.38 19.15
N PHE A 48 -11.73 9.85 18.52
CA PHE A 48 -13.01 9.12 18.46
C PHE A 48 -12.89 7.72 17.88
N CYS A 49 -12.00 7.50 16.91
CA CYS A 49 -11.79 6.20 16.28
C CYS A 49 -11.11 5.18 17.20
N GLN A 50 -10.35 5.69 18.18
CA GLN A 50 -9.57 4.90 19.15
C GLN A 50 -10.32 4.61 20.44
N VAL A 51 -11.36 5.41 20.70
CA VAL A 51 -12.28 5.21 21.81
C VAL A 51 -13.15 3.99 21.50
N PRO A 52 -13.17 2.97 22.38
CA PRO A 52 -14.08 1.85 22.22
C PRO A 52 -15.52 2.38 22.28
N GLY A 53 -16.20 2.36 21.12
CA GLY A 53 -17.58 2.83 20.90
C GLY A 53 -18.60 2.62 22.04
N HIS A 54 -19.40 3.67 22.22
CA HIS A 54 -20.72 3.94 22.83
C HIS A 54 -21.37 3.02 23.90
N GLY A 55 -20.75 1.93 24.33
CA GLY A 55 -21.21 1.07 25.42
C GLY A 55 -20.30 1.07 26.64
N ALA A 56 -18.98 1.16 26.46
CA ALA A 56 -18.00 1.05 27.54
C ALA A 56 -17.54 2.40 28.11
N MET A 57 -17.57 3.47 27.31
CA MET A 57 -17.17 4.82 27.73
C MET A 57 -18.36 5.69 28.07
N LYS A 58 -18.99 5.31 29.17
CA LYS A 58 -20.17 5.97 29.74
C LYS A 58 -19.83 6.68 31.06
N SER A 59 -18.55 6.87 31.40
CA SER A 59 -18.16 7.68 32.56
C SER A 59 -16.90 8.50 32.29
N SER A 60 -16.83 9.69 32.89
CA SER A 60 -15.62 10.52 32.90
C SER A 60 -14.40 9.78 33.45
N GLU A 61 -14.61 8.81 34.35
CA GLU A 61 -13.57 7.94 34.89
C GLU A 61 -13.03 6.94 33.87
N GLY A 62 -13.89 6.34 33.04
CA GLY A 62 -13.46 5.42 31.98
C GLY A 62 -12.64 6.11 30.88
N LEU A 63 -12.95 7.37 30.57
CA LEU A 63 -12.14 8.20 29.67
C LEU A 63 -10.75 8.47 30.24
N VAL A 64 -10.66 8.84 31.52
CA VAL A 64 -9.39 9.09 32.21
C VAL A 64 -8.56 7.82 32.27
N GLU A 65 -9.16 6.70 32.65
CA GLU A 65 -8.48 5.41 32.70
C GLU A 65 -7.98 4.99 31.31
N TRP A 66 -8.77 5.16 30.24
CA TRP A 66 -8.31 4.92 28.88
C TRP A 66 -7.15 5.84 28.46
N LEU A 67 -7.26 7.15 28.66
CA LEU A 67 -6.24 8.15 28.31
C LEU A 67 -4.89 7.86 28.99
N PHE A 68 -4.91 7.36 30.23
CA PHE A 68 -3.70 7.10 31.01
C PHE A 68 -3.26 5.63 31.04
N SER A 69 -4.11 4.69 30.59
CA SER A 69 -3.75 3.28 30.37
C SER A 69 -3.12 3.03 29.00
N GLN A 70 -3.11 4.04 28.11
CA GLN A 70 -2.23 4.10 26.94
C GLN A 70 -0.75 4.21 27.37
N SER A 71 -0.24 3.21 28.09
CA SER A 71 1.18 2.87 28.03
C SER A 71 1.39 2.30 26.63
N GLY A 72 1.46 3.18 25.63
CA GLY A 72 1.60 2.78 24.24
C GLY A 72 2.78 1.81 24.08
N PRO A 73 2.73 0.87 23.11
CA PRO A 73 3.89 0.08 22.75
C PRO A 73 5.12 0.99 22.63
N LYS A 74 6.26 0.60 23.22
CA LYS A 74 7.51 1.37 23.14
C LYS A 74 7.77 1.73 21.67
N GLY A 75 7.68 3.02 21.35
CA GLY A 75 7.56 3.54 19.99
C GLY A 75 8.51 2.88 19.00
N ALA A 76 7.94 2.05 18.12
CA ALA A 76 8.61 1.56 16.94
C ALA A 76 9.04 2.75 16.08
N ASP A 77 10.17 2.61 15.40
CA ASP A 77 10.60 3.61 14.43
C ASP A 77 9.60 3.71 13.26
N THR A 78 9.63 4.87 12.60
CA THR A 78 8.97 5.10 11.31
C THR A 78 9.34 3.99 10.32
N PRO A 79 8.46 3.63 9.37
CA PRO A 79 8.84 2.73 8.30
C PRO A 79 9.91 3.40 7.45
N LYS A 80 10.93 2.64 7.09
CA LYS A 80 12.09 3.12 6.32
C LYS A 80 12.26 2.22 5.11
N LEU A 81 12.67 2.78 3.97
CA LEU A 81 12.98 2.02 2.77
C LEU A 81 14.50 1.92 2.59
N GLY A 82 15.00 0.73 2.26
CA GLY A 82 16.37 0.57 1.77
C GLY A 82 16.40 0.51 0.24
N VAL A 83 17.24 1.31 -0.39
CA VAL A 83 17.44 1.32 -1.85
C VAL A 83 18.88 0.88 -2.14
N VAL A 84 19.01 -0.28 -2.79
CA VAL A 84 20.27 -0.76 -3.32
C VAL A 84 20.58 0.00 -4.59
N ARG A 85 21.76 0.61 -4.64
CA ARG A 85 22.20 1.41 -5.77
C ARG A 85 23.29 0.75 -6.59
N LEU A 86 23.17 0.87 -7.90
CA LEU A 86 24.25 0.57 -8.84
C LEU A 86 25.46 1.50 -8.60
N ASP A 87 26.62 1.08 -9.08
CA ASP A 87 27.85 1.90 -9.15
C ASP A 87 27.85 2.77 -10.42
N TYR A 88 26.82 3.58 -10.55
CA TYR A 88 26.73 4.68 -11.51
C TYR A 88 26.13 5.87 -10.78
N ASP A 89 26.47 7.07 -11.23
CA ASP A 89 26.00 8.29 -10.61
C ASP A 89 25.41 9.16 -11.70
N TYR A 90 24.17 9.55 -11.48
CA TYR A 90 23.44 10.48 -12.31
C TYR A 90 22.61 11.37 -11.37
N PRO A 91 22.32 12.63 -11.74
CA PRO A 91 21.46 13.50 -10.94
C PRO A 91 19.99 13.04 -11.06
N PRO A 92 19.39 12.46 -10.01
CA PRO A 92 18.03 11.93 -10.10
C PRO A 92 17.02 13.08 -10.15
N ALA A 93 15.91 12.89 -10.86
CA ALA A 93 14.80 13.83 -10.87
C ALA A 93 13.81 13.51 -9.73
N PRO A 94 13.04 14.49 -9.21
CA PRO A 94 11.90 14.18 -8.37
C PRO A 94 10.96 13.17 -9.06
N GLY A 95 10.61 12.09 -8.37
CA GLY A 95 9.91 10.92 -8.92
C GLY A 95 10.81 9.73 -9.22
N ASP A 96 12.11 9.97 -9.40
CA ASP A 96 13.09 8.89 -9.48
C ASP A 96 13.23 8.17 -8.13
N ILE A 97 13.47 6.86 -8.17
CA ILE A 97 13.74 6.02 -7.00
C ILE A 97 14.96 6.49 -6.20
N ASP A 98 15.94 7.09 -6.87
CA ASP A 98 17.16 7.63 -6.28
C ASP A 98 16.99 9.04 -5.70
N HIS A 99 15.82 9.65 -5.88
CA HIS A 99 15.50 10.94 -5.28
C HIS A 99 14.66 10.75 -4.01
N SER A 100 15.23 11.09 -2.85
CA SER A 100 14.54 10.89 -1.55
C SER A 100 13.24 11.69 -1.41
N GLY A 101 13.13 12.81 -2.12
CA GLY A 101 11.90 13.59 -2.27
C GLY A 101 10.75 12.87 -3.00
N SER A 102 10.92 11.63 -3.47
CA SER A 102 9.87 10.86 -4.13
C SER A 102 8.95 10.09 -3.16
N TYR A 103 9.33 9.97 -1.90
CA TYR A 103 8.72 9.06 -0.91
C TYR A 103 8.12 9.78 0.26
N GLN A 104 7.05 9.31 0.90
CA GLN A 104 6.51 9.93 2.12
C GLN A 104 7.01 9.28 3.42
N TYR A 105 8.23 8.75 3.38
CA TYR A 105 8.91 8.07 4.49
C TYR A 105 10.43 8.16 4.28
N ASP A 106 11.20 7.80 5.31
CA ASP A 106 12.66 7.79 5.26
C ASP A 106 13.19 6.76 4.25
N VAL A 107 14.22 7.16 3.52
CA VAL A 107 14.92 6.30 2.55
C VAL A 107 16.41 6.29 2.80
N PHE A 108 17.00 5.10 2.77
CA PHE A 108 18.43 4.87 2.93
C PHE A 108 19.00 4.23 1.68
N TYR A 109 20.01 4.87 1.10
CA TYR A 109 20.66 4.42 -0.12
C TYR A 109 21.95 3.67 0.18
N ARG A 110 22.25 2.63 -0.61
CA ARG A 110 23.53 1.91 -0.52
C ARG A 110 24.05 1.54 -1.90
N VAL A 111 25.07 2.27 -2.37
CA VAL A 111 25.82 1.89 -3.58
C VAL A 111 26.55 0.57 -3.33
N ILE A 112 26.50 -0.31 -4.32
CA ILE A 112 27.24 -1.57 -4.33
C ILE A 112 28.54 -1.40 -5.13
N PRO A 113 29.71 -1.36 -4.48
CA PRO A 113 30.97 -1.14 -5.19
C PRO A 113 31.22 -2.16 -6.31
N GLY A 114 31.45 -1.67 -7.51
CA GLY A 114 31.72 -2.46 -8.72
C GLY A 114 30.48 -3.01 -9.43
N LEU A 115 29.26 -2.77 -8.92
CA LEU A 115 28.03 -3.22 -9.57
C LEU A 115 27.70 -2.32 -10.76
N THR A 116 27.99 -2.78 -11.98
CA THR A 116 27.75 -1.99 -13.20
C THR A 116 26.36 -2.24 -13.79
N PHE A 117 25.89 -1.29 -14.60
CA PHE A 117 24.65 -1.45 -15.38
C PHE A 117 24.68 -2.71 -16.27
N SER A 118 25.82 -3.03 -16.88
CA SER A 118 25.99 -4.25 -17.69
C SER A 118 25.88 -5.56 -16.88
N MET A 119 26.32 -5.55 -15.62
CA MET A 119 26.12 -6.70 -14.72
C MET A 119 24.65 -6.87 -14.37
N CYS A 120 23.93 -5.77 -14.10
CA CYS A 120 22.48 -5.79 -13.94
C CYS A 120 21.78 -6.34 -15.19
N GLN A 121 22.05 -5.82 -16.39
CA GLN A 121 21.39 -6.30 -17.61
C GLN A 121 21.64 -7.78 -17.90
N SER A 122 22.83 -8.28 -17.58
CA SER A 122 23.21 -9.68 -17.84
C SER A 122 22.89 -10.64 -16.70
N GLY A 123 22.56 -10.14 -15.51
CA GLY A 123 22.39 -10.92 -14.29
C GLY A 123 23.68 -11.59 -13.77
N LYS A 124 24.86 -11.20 -14.27
CA LYS A 124 26.14 -11.85 -13.96
C LYS A 124 27.03 -10.98 -13.09
N LEU A 125 27.10 -11.33 -11.80
CA LEU A 125 28.02 -10.70 -10.86
C LEU A 125 29.39 -11.38 -10.88
N THR A 126 30.45 -10.61 -10.66
CA THR A 126 31.74 -11.20 -10.26
C THR A 126 31.66 -11.62 -8.78
N PRO A 127 32.47 -12.60 -8.32
CA PRO A 127 32.45 -13.01 -6.90
C PRO A 127 32.64 -11.85 -5.92
N GLN A 128 33.48 -10.86 -6.28
CA GLN A 128 33.70 -9.69 -5.44
C GLN A 128 32.47 -8.77 -5.38
N VAL A 129 31.81 -8.53 -6.52
CA VAL A 129 30.60 -7.68 -6.57
C VAL A 129 29.42 -8.38 -5.91
N GLU A 130 29.29 -9.70 -6.04
CA GLU A 130 28.29 -10.49 -5.31
C GLU A 130 28.47 -10.34 -3.80
N GLN A 131 29.70 -10.46 -3.28
CA GLN A 131 29.97 -10.23 -1.86
C GLN A 131 29.64 -8.79 -1.43
N ASN A 132 30.02 -7.80 -2.25
CA ASN A 132 29.69 -6.40 -1.98
C ASN A 132 28.17 -6.16 -1.96
N PHE A 133 27.41 -6.85 -2.83
CA PHE A 133 25.95 -6.80 -2.86
C PHE A 133 25.36 -7.36 -1.57
N ILE A 134 25.82 -8.53 -1.13
CA ILE A 134 25.42 -9.16 0.14
C ILE A 134 25.69 -8.22 1.32
N ASP A 135 26.86 -7.60 1.36
CA ASP A 135 27.22 -6.67 2.43
C ASP A 135 26.35 -5.41 2.40
N GLY A 136 25.96 -4.94 1.21
CA GLY A 136 24.99 -3.86 1.04
C GLY A 136 23.59 -4.19 1.57
N ILE A 137 23.09 -5.40 1.32
CA ILE A 137 21.82 -5.88 1.87
C ILE A 137 21.87 -5.92 3.40
N LYS A 138 22.95 -6.49 3.97
CA LYS A 138 23.13 -6.55 5.44
C LYS A 138 23.25 -5.16 6.05
N TYR A 139 23.89 -4.22 5.36
CA TYR A 139 23.96 -2.83 5.78
C TYR A 139 22.55 -2.22 5.89
N LEU A 140 21.75 -2.30 4.82
CA LEU A 140 20.38 -1.78 4.84
C LEU A 140 19.50 -2.46 5.89
N ASP A 141 19.61 -3.79 6.02
CA ASP A 141 18.91 -4.56 7.04
C ASP A 141 19.27 -4.10 8.46
N SER A 142 20.54 -3.77 8.71
CA SER A 142 21.02 -3.26 10.00
C SER A 142 20.47 -1.88 10.38
N LEU A 143 19.98 -1.11 9.41
CA LEU A 143 19.29 0.17 9.64
C LEU A 143 17.82 -0.02 10.06
N GLY A 144 17.34 -1.26 10.11
CA GLY A 144 15.98 -1.59 10.54
C GLY A 144 14.92 -1.22 9.50
N VAL A 145 15.27 -1.21 8.21
CA VAL A 145 14.33 -0.91 7.12
C VAL A 145 13.12 -1.84 7.12
N SER A 146 12.01 -1.35 6.60
CA SER A 146 10.74 -2.07 6.44
C SER A 146 10.70 -2.90 5.16
N GLY A 147 11.55 -2.58 4.17
CA GLY A 147 11.67 -3.28 2.90
C GLY A 147 12.91 -2.83 2.14
N ILE A 148 13.33 -3.62 1.14
CA ILE A 148 14.51 -3.34 0.31
C ILE A 148 14.13 -3.40 -1.17
N THR A 149 14.47 -2.35 -1.92
CA THR A 149 14.30 -2.25 -3.37
C THR A 149 15.65 -1.98 -4.05
N GLY A 150 15.66 -1.99 -5.38
CA GLY A 150 16.82 -1.69 -6.22
C GLY A 150 16.56 -0.47 -7.10
N ASP A 151 17.60 0.34 -7.35
CA ASP A 151 17.50 1.56 -8.16
C ASP A 151 17.40 1.33 -9.68
N CYS A 152 17.31 0.07 -10.11
CA CYS A 152 17.25 -0.32 -11.51
C CYS A 152 16.37 -1.55 -11.69
N GLY A 153 15.44 -1.53 -12.66
CA GLY A 153 14.54 -2.66 -12.93
C GLY A 153 15.25 -4.00 -13.21
N PHE A 154 16.44 -3.94 -13.81
CA PHE A 154 17.27 -5.12 -14.04
C PHE A 154 17.80 -5.79 -12.75
N MET A 155 17.73 -5.12 -11.60
CA MET A 155 18.08 -5.73 -10.31
C MET A 155 17.15 -6.87 -9.89
N MET A 156 16.05 -7.10 -10.60
CA MET A 156 15.27 -8.32 -10.44
C MET A 156 16.13 -9.59 -10.59
N TRP A 157 17.20 -9.58 -11.38
CA TRP A 157 18.19 -10.68 -11.42
C TRP A 157 18.77 -11.04 -10.04
N PHE A 158 18.79 -10.09 -9.11
CA PHE A 158 19.35 -10.22 -7.78
C PHE A 158 18.28 -10.30 -6.67
N GLN A 159 17.00 -10.37 -7.03
CA GLN A 159 15.85 -10.58 -6.13
C GLN A 159 16.10 -11.78 -5.21
N GLY A 160 16.36 -12.95 -5.81
CA GLY A 160 16.63 -14.18 -5.06
C GLY A 160 17.89 -14.12 -4.19
N LEU A 161 18.93 -13.38 -4.62
CA LEU A 161 20.14 -13.17 -3.83
C LEU A 161 19.85 -12.33 -2.59
N ALA A 162 19.19 -11.19 -2.76
CA ALA A 162 18.86 -10.29 -1.65
C ALA A 162 17.98 -10.97 -0.59
N ARG A 163 16.91 -11.67 -0.99
CA ARG A 163 16.01 -12.38 -0.06
C ARG A 163 16.71 -13.41 0.83
N ARG A 164 17.86 -13.96 0.39
CA ARG A 164 18.64 -14.91 1.23
C ARG A 164 19.41 -14.22 2.37
N HIS A 165 19.53 -12.90 2.33
CA HIS A 165 20.37 -12.12 3.24
C HIS A 165 19.62 -11.07 4.06
N THR A 166 18.29 -11.09 4.03
CA THR A 166 17.41 -10.31 4.90
C THR A 166 16.13 -11.11 5.20
N THR A 167 15.41 -10.73 6.24
CA THR A 167 14.03 -11.21 6.49
C THR A 167 12.98 -10.16 6.11
N LYS A 168 13.40 -9.03 5.55
CA LYS A 168 12.52 -7.95 5.09
C LYS A 168 11.97 -8.29 3.70
N PRO A 169 10.78 -7.78 3.33
CA PRO A 169 10.31 -7.89 1.95
C PRO A 169 11.32 -7.24 1.00
N VAL A 170 11.67 -7.96 -0.07
CA VAL A 170 12.53 -7.48 -1.15
C VAL A 170 11.72 -7.31 -2.43
N PHE A 171 11.88 -6.20 -3.13
CA PHE A 171 11.12 -5.90 -4.35
C PHE A 171 11.98 -5.08 -5.31
N MET A 172 12.98 -5.73 -5.91
CA MET A 172 14.04 -5.07 -6.70
C MET A 172 13.59 -4.37 -7.98
N SER A 173 12.32 -4.46 -8.35
CA SER A 173 11.77 -3.90 -9.59
C SER A 173 10.27 -3.63 -9.41
N ALA A 174 9.72 -2.70 -10.20
CA ALA A 174 8.30 -2.41 -10.18
C ALA A 174 7.48 -3.65 -10.57
N LEU A 175 8.03 -4.56 -11.40
CA LEU A 175 7.38 -5.81 -11.75
C LEU A 175 7.06 -6.71 -10.54
N ALA A 176 7.68 -6.52 -9.37
CA ALA A 176 7.36 -7.29 -8.17
C ALA A 176 5.90 -7.15 -7.71
N HIS A 177 5.25 -6.00 -7.95
CA HIS A 177 3.84 -5.80 -7.59
C HIS A 177 2.85 -5.95 -8.75
N LEU A 178 3.34 -6.07 -9.99
CA LEU A 178 2.51 -6.24 -11.19
C LEU A 178 1.55 -7.43 -11.09
N PRO A 179 1.88 -8.57 -10.42
CA PRO A 179 0.95 -9.69 -10.29
C PRO A 179 -0.36 -9.31 -9.57
N ALA A 180 -0.29 -8.44 -8.56
CA ALA A 180 -1.50 -7.93 -7.89
C ALA A 180 -2.32 -7.03 -8.85
N VAL A 181 -1.66 -6.14 -9.60
CA VAL A 181 -2.33 -5.29 -10.61
C VAL A 181 -3.03 -6.14 -11.68
N THR A 182 -2.39 -7.22 -12.13
CA THR A 182 -2.96 -8.20 -13.07
C THR A 182 -4.17 -8.91 -12.48
N CYS A 183 -4.19 -9.20 -11.17
CA CYS A 183 -5.38 -9.77 -10.51
C CYS A 183 -6.55 -8.78 -10.48
N ALA A 184 -6.30 -7.48 -10.57
CA ALA A 184 -7.36 -6.46 -10.54
C ALA A 184 -8.08 -6.29 -11.89
N THR A 185 -7.49 -6.76 -13.00
CA THR A 185 -8.02 -6.56 -14.36
C THR A 185 -8.59 -7.84 -14.95
N SER A 186 -9.49 -7.71 -15.94
CA SER A 186 -10.10 -8.86 -16.62
C SER A 186 -9.07 -9.65 -17.44
N SER A 187 -9.35 -10.93 -17.70
CA SER A 187 -8.54 -11.76 -18.61
C SER A 187 -8.56 -11.29 -20.06
N GLU A 188 -9.56 -10.48 -20.43
CA GLU A 188 -9.69 -9.85 -21.76
C GLU A 188 -9.13 -8.43 -21.81
N GLU A 189 -8.61 -7.94 -20.70
CA GLU A 189 -7.98 -6.63 -20.59
C GLU A 189 -6.46 -6.77 -20.51
N LYS A 190 -5.77 -5.71 -20.95
CA LYS A 190 -4.30 -5.69 -20.97
C LYS A 190 -3.72 -4.64 -20.05
N ILE A 191 -2.46 -4.85 -19.70
CA ILE A 191 -1.62 -3.90 -18.98
C ILE A 191 -0.47 -3.52 -19.92
N ALA A 192 -0.27 -2.23 -20.13
CA ALA A 192 0.93 -1.74 -20.81
C ALA A 192 2.09 -1.75 -19.83
N VAL A 193 3.18 -2.43 -20.18
CA VAL A 193 4.44 -2.35 -19.42
C VAL A 193 5.40 -1.50 -20.22
N PHE A 194 5.67 -0.29 -19.73
CA PHE A 194 6.63 0.61 -20.34
C PHE A 194 7.99 0.47 -19.66
N THR A 195 9.02 0.22 -20.47
CA THR A 195 10.40 0.06 -20.00
C THR A 195 11.32 0.99 -20.80
N ALA A 196 12.53 1.21 -20.30
CA ALA A 196 13.51 1.98 -21.06
C ALA A 196 13.94 1.28 -22.35
N ASN A 197 14.04 -0.06 -22.32
CA ASN A 197 14.36 -0.83 -23.51
C ASN A 197 13.74 -2.23 -23.46
N GLY A 198 12.82 -2.49 -24.39
CA GLY A 198 12.07 -3.76 -24.46
C GLY A 198 12.98 -4.96 -24.72
N LYS A 199 13.97 -4.82 -25.61
CA LYS A 199 14.87 -5.92 -26.01
C LYS A 199 15.74 -6.39 -24.86
N THR A 200 16.12 -5.48 -23.97
CA THR A 200 16.96 -5.82 -22.81
C THR A 200 16.18 -6.49 -21.69
N LEU A 201 14.84 -6.44 -21.71
CA LEU A 201 13.98 -7.13 -20.74
C LEU A 201 13.72 -8.59 -21.15
N GLU A 202 13.69 -8.89 -22.46
CA GLU A 202 13.42 -10.24 -22.99
C GLU A 202 14.23 -11.38 -22.32
N PRO A 203 15.55 -11.23 -22.07
CA PRO A 203 16.34 -12.30 -21.43
C PRO A 203 15.90 -12.66 -20.01
N MET A 204 15.12 -11.80 -19.34
CA MET A 204 14.64 -12.01 -17.97
C MET A 204 13.35 -12.82 -17.90
N ARG A 205 12.75 -13.22 -19.02
CA ARG A 205 11.44 -13.89 -19.04
C ARG A 205 11.33 -15.05 -18.04
N ASP A 206 12.29 -15.99 -18.07
CA ASP A 206 12.25 -17.16 -17.19
C ASP A 206 12.40 -16.77 -15.72
N LEU A 207 13.26 -15.80 -15.43
CA LEU A 207 13.43 -15.26 -14.09
C LEU A 207 12.14 -14.58 -13.60
N LEU A 208 11.51 -13.74 -14.42
CA LEU A 208 10.27 -13.04 -14.05
C LEU A 208 9.12 -14.01 -13.79
N ARG A 209 9.09 -15.13 -14.51
CA ARG A 209 8.15 -16.23 -14.25
C ARG A 209 8.44 -16.87 -12.89
N ASP A 210 9.70 -17.16 -12.60
CA ASP A 210 10.11 -17.83 -11.36
C ASP A 210 10.00 -16.97 -10.10
N GLU A 211 10.24 -15.66 -10.24
CA GLU A 211 10.31 -14.71 -9.14
C GLU A 211 8.99 -13.99 -8.89
N CYS A 212 8.25 -13.64 -9.96
CA CYS A 212 7.06 -12.82 -9.88
C CYS A 212 5.81 -13.51 -10.43
N SER A 213 5.90 -14.72 -11.00
CA SER A 213 4.79 -15.35 -11.74
C SER A 213 4.31 -14.51 -12.93
N ILE A 214 5.23 -13.78 -13.57
CA ILE A 214 4.96 -12.95 -14.75
C ILE A 214 5.57 -13.63 -15.97
N ASP A 215 4.74 -13.91 -16.98
CA ASP A 215 5.22 -14.25 -18.31
C ASP A 215 5.22 -12.99 -19.19
N THR A 216 6.38 -12.58 -19.69
CA THR A 216 6.49 -11.42 -20.58
C THR A 216 5.78 -11.61 -21.92
N GLU A 217 5.43 -12.85 -22.29
CA GLU A 217 4.59 -13.16 -23.46
C GLU A 217 3.12 -13.46 -23.08
N ASP A 218 2.70 -13.21 -21.83
CA ASP A 218 1.28 -13.27 -21.49
C ASP A 218 0.50 -12.34 -22.44
N ARG A 219 -0.59 -12.87 -23.03
CA ARG A 219 -1.49 -12.11 -23.90
C ARG A 219 -2.03 -10.83 -23.25
N ARG A 220 -2.02 -10.77 -21.91
CA ARG A 220 -2.48 -9.66 -21.09
C ARG A 220 -1.44 -8.55 -20.95
N LEU A 221 -0.19 -8.74 -21.38
CA LEU A 221 0.86 -7.74 -21.29
C LEU A 221 1.19 -7.17 -22.67
N VAL A 222 1.33 -5.85 -22.74
CA VAL A 222 1.85 -5.12 -23.90
C VAL A 222 3.14 -4.43 -23.47
N ILE A 223 4.27 -5.07 -23.72
CA ILE A 223 5.59 -4.53 -23.32
C ILE A 223 6.12 -3.63 -24.43
N VAL A 224 6.39 -2.36 -24.10
CA VAL A 224 6.92 -1.37 -25.05
C VAL A 224 8.14 -0.67 -24.44
N GLY A 225 9.21 -0.60 -25.21
CA GLY A 225 10.41 0.13 -24.83
C GLY A 225 10.43 1.56 -25.38
N PHE A 226 10.95 2.50 -24.61
CA PHE A 226 11.10 3.90 -25.00
C PHE A 226 12.49 4.28 -25.51
N GLN A 227 13.33 3.30 -25.86
CA GLN A 227 14.71 3.52 -26.31
C GLN A 227 14.83 4.42 -27.55
N ASP A 228 13.77 4.52 -28.36
CA ASP A 228 13.72 5.32 -29.58
C ASP A 228 13.09 6.71 -29.37
N VAL A 229 12.66 7.05 -28.14
CA VAL A 229 12.14 8.38 -27.81
C VAL A 229 13.31 9.36 -27.75
N PRO A 230 13.31 10.46 -28.53
CA PRO A 230 14.43 11.39 -28.59
C PRO A 230 14.82 11.95 -27.22
N GLY A 231 16.09 11.74 -26.82
CA GLY A 231 16.64 12.20 -25.55
C GLY A 231 16.51 11.21 -24.40
N PHE A 232 15.76 10.11 -24.56
CA PHE A 232 15.65 9.08 -23.53
C PHE A 232 16.79 8.04 -23.57
N ASP A 233 17.62 8.07 -24.62
CA ASP A 233 18.85 7.28 -24.73
C ASP A 233 19.89 7.63 -23.65
N ALA A 234 19.73 8.78 -22.96
CA ALA A 234 20.50 9.17 -21.79
C ALA A 234 20.45 8.13 -20.67
N VAL A 235 19.32 7.43 -20.45
CA VAL A 235 19.20 6.35 -19.46
C VAL A 235 20.22 5.24 -19.74
N ALA A 236 20.32 4.80 -21.00
CA ALA A 236 21.25 3.75 -21.39
C ALA A 236 22.73 4.19 -21.29
N LYS A 237 22.98 5.50 -21.23
CA LYS A 237 24.30 6.11 -21.06
C LYS A 237 24.62 6.43 -19.60
N GLY A 238 23.67 6.30 -18.68
CA GLY A 238 23.80 6.76 -17.29
C GLY A 238 23.92 8.28 -17.17
N GLU A 239 23.28 9.02 -18.08
CA GLU A 239 23.28 10.48 -18.13
C GLU A 239 21.96 11.06 -17.61
N LYS A 240 21.97 12.33 -17.19
CA LYS A 240 20.76 13.02 -16.75
C LYS A 240 19.74 13.13 -17.89
N VAL A 241 18.54 12.59 -17.69
CA VAL A 241 17.42 12.80 -18.61
C VAL A 241 16.83 14.20 -18.43
N ASP A 242 16.60 14.92 -19.53
CA ASP A 242 15.80 16.14 -19.55
C ASP A 242 14.31 15.77 -19.56
N VAL A 243 13.74 15.60 -18.37
CA VAL A 243 12.35 15.17 -18.17
C VAL A 243 11.36 16.04 -18.97
N VAL A 244 11.52 17.36 -18.93
CA VAL A 244 10.60 18.30 -19.59
C VAL A 244 10.66 18.13 -21.11
N ARG A 245 11.86 17.99 -21.68
CA ARG A 245 12.05 17.80 -23.12
C ARG A 245 11.54 16.46 -23.62
N VAL A 246 11.69 15.40 -22.81
CA VAL A 246 11.36 14.02 -23.19
C VAL A 246 9.87 13.70 -22.99
N LEU A 247 9.20 14.35 -22.01
CA LEU A 247 7.82 14.07 -21.63
C LEU A 247 6.83 14.01 -22.81
N PRO A 248 6.82 14.94 -23.78
CA PRO A 248 5.89 14.86 -24.91
C PRO A 248 6.03 13.58 -25.73
N GLY A 249 7.27 13.11 -25.94
CA GLY A 249 7.55 11.88 -26.68
C GLY A 249 7.13 10.62 -25.93
N ILE A 250 7.30 10.59 -24.60
CA ILE A 250 6.82 9.49 -23.75
C ILE A 250 5.30 9.40 -23.78
N VAL A 251 4.60 10.53 -23.62
CA VAL A 251 3.14 10.59 -23.68
C VAL A 251 2.64 10.19 -25.07
N GLU A 252 3.27 10.67 -26.14
CA GLU A 252 2.92 10.28 -27.51
C GLU A 252 3.07 8.78 -27.75
N ALA A 253 4.19 8.18 -27.32
CA ALA A 253 4.44 6.75 -27.44
C ALA A 253 3.42 5.90 -26.65
N ALA A 254 3.08 6.33 -25.43
CA ALA A 254 2.05 5.67 -24.63
C ALA A 254 0.66 5.76 -25.30
N MET A 255 0.27 6.94 -25.77
CA MET A 255 -1.01 7.15 -26.47
C MET A 255 -1.08 6.37 -27.79
N ASN A 256 0.04 6.26 -28.52
CA ASN A 256 0.15 5.40 -29.70
C ASN A 256 -0.11 3.92 -29.34
N THR A 257 0.51 3.43 -28.26
CA THR A 257 0.33 2.06 -27.77
C THR A 257 -1.13 1.80 -27.39
N ILE A 258 -1.75 2.71 -26.64
CA ILE A 258 -3.16 2.58 -26.22
C ILE A 258 -4.11 2.62 -27.43
N ARG A 259 -3.82 3.43 -28.46
CA ARG A 259 -4.61 3.42 -29.70
C ARG A 259 -4.52 2.10 -30.46
N GLN A 260 -3.37 1.43 -30.42
CA GLN A 260 -3.17 0.12 -31.03
C GLN A 260 -3.77 -1.02 -30.21
N HIS A 261 -3.88 -0.82 -28.89
CA HIS A 261 -4.37 -1.79 -27.92
C HIS A 261 -5.46 -1.16 -27.02
N PRO A 262 -6.66 -0.90 -27.56
CA PRO A 262 -7.76 -0.26 -26.82
C PRO A 262 -8.29 -1.06 -25.63
N GLU A 263 -7.85 -2.31 -25.47
CA GLU A 263 -8.10 -3.20 -24.33
C GLU A 263 -7.21 -2.91 -23.11
N ILE A 264 -6.19 -2.03 -23.22
CA ILE A 264 -5.36 -1.64 -22.08
C ILE A 264 -6.21 -0.90 -21.04
N ARG A 265 -6.01 -1.24 -19.75
CA ARG A 265 -6.70 -0.59 -18.61
C ARG A 265 -5.80 -0.06 -17.52
N ALA A 266 -4.52 -0.45 -17.54
CA ALA A 266 -3.54 0.01 -16.59
C ALA A 266 -2.17 0.09 -17.27
N ILE A 267 -1.30 0.90 -16.69
CA ILE A 267 0.08 1.09 -17.12
C ILE A 267 0.99 0.70 -15.96
N CYS A 268 2.08 0.00 -16.25
CA CYS A 268 3.17 -0.30 -15.32
C CYS A 268 4.47 0.25 -15.91
N LEU A 269 5.15 1.12 -15.19
CA LEU A 269 6.44 1.70 -15.55
C LEU A 269 7.54 0.89 -14.86
N GLU A 270 8.31 0.15 -15.64
CA GLU A 270 9.34 -0.73 -15.08
C GLU A 270 10.70 -0.04 -14.91
N CYS A 271 11.05 0.92 -15.76
CA CYS A 271 12.28 1.66 -15.54
C CYS A 271 12.12 2.63 -14.36
N THR A 272 13.09 2.64 -13.46
CA THR A 272 13.15 3.47 -12.25
C THR A 272 13.32 4.97 -12.53
N GLU A 273 13.70 5.34 -13.75
CA GLU A 273 13.74 6.72 -14.25
C GLU A 273 12.44 7.14 -15.00
N LEU A 274 11.44 6.25 -15.12
CA LEU A 274 10.12 6.59 -15.70
C LEU A 274 9.05 7.16 -14.76
N PRO A 275 9.06 6.97 -13.42
CA PRO A 275 8.02 7.54 -12.58
C PRO A 275 7.86 9.08 -12.66
N PRO A 276 8.89 9.90 -12.98
CA PRO A 276 8.70 11.33 -13.26
C PRO A 276 7.66 11.64 -14.36
N TYR A 277 7.32 10.67 -15.22
CA TYR A 277 6.30 10.81 -16.27
C TYR A 277 4.92 10.25 -15.87
N ALA A 278 4.79 9.60 -14.71
CA ALA A 278 3.59 8.86 -14.32
C ALA A 278 2.32 9.74 -14.31
N ASP A 279 2.41 10.95 -13.77
CA ASP A 279 1.26 11.87 -13.70
C ASP A 279 0.85 12.39 -15.08
N ALA A 280 1.81 12.66 -15.95
CA ALA A 280 1.52 13.04 -17.33
C ALA A 280 0.81 11.90 -18.09
N LEU A 281 1.19 10.65 -17.81
CA LEU A 281 0.54 9.47 -18.34
C LEU A 281 -0.88 9.30 -17.75
N ARG A 282 -1.07 9.45 -16.44
CA ARG A 282 -2.41 9.44 -15.81
C ARG A 282 -3.32 10.51 -16.43
N ALA A 283 -2.81 11.73 -16.57
CA ALA A 283 -3.53 12.86 -17.16
C ALA A 283 -3.92 12.61 -18.62
N ALA A 284 -2.99 12.10 -19.44
CA ALA A 284 -3.25 11.87 -20.86
C ALA A 284 -4.12 10.65 -21.15
N THR A 285 -4.02 9.61 -20.33
CA THR A 285 -4.64 8.30 -20.59
C THR A 285 -5.91 8.05 -19.77
N HIS A 286 -6.07 8.76 -18.65
CA HIS A 286 -7.10 8.51 -17.63
C HIS A 286 -7.08 7.06 -17.08
N MET A 287 -5.92 6.40 -17.15
CA MET A 287 -5.70 5.06 -16.61
C MET A 287 -4.84 5.11 -15.36
N PRO A 288 -5.00 4.15 -14.43
CA PRO A 288 -4.05 3.97 -13.34
C PRO A 288 -2.65 3.64 -13.90
N VAL A 289 -1.65 4.31 -13.33
CA VAL A 289 -0.23 4.13 -13.62
C VAL A 289 0.46 3.63 -12.36
N TYR A 290 1.12 2.49 -12.47
CA TYR A 290 1.93 1.84 -11.45
C TYR A 290 3.41 1.94 -11.85
N ASP A 291 4.30 2.00 -10.89
CA ASP A 291 5.72 2.28 -11.05
C ASP A 291 6.52 1.85 -9.81
N ALA A 292 7.84 2.08 -9.82
CA ALA A 292 8.71 1.73 -8.71
C ALA A 292 8.33 2.41 -7.39
N ILE A 293 7.81 3.65 -7.40
CA ILE A 293 7.41 4.39 -6.19
C ILE A 293 6.13 3.78 -5.62
N THR A 294 5.11 3.55 -6.45
CA THR A 294 3.87 2.88 -6.02
C THR A 294 4.13 1.44 -5.55
N CYS A 295 5.15 0.75 -6.08
CA CYS A 295 5.63 -0.54 -5.58
C CYS A 295 6.24 -0.41 -4.18
N CYS A 296 7.13 0.55 -3.97
CA CYS A 296 7.68 0.84 -2.64
C CYS A 296 6.57 1.16 -1.63
N ASP A 297 5.63 2.02 -2.00
CA ASP A 297 4.50 2.40 -1.16
C ASP A 297 3.63 1.21 -0.77
N PHE A 298 3.34 0.30 -1.72
CA PHE A 298 2.57 -0.91 -1.46
C PHE A 298 3.20 -1.77 -0.34
N PHE A 299 4.50 -2.03 -0.42
CA PHE A 299 5.20 -2.82 0.59
C PHE A 299 5.41 -2.05 1.89
N VAL A 300 5.77 -0.77 1.85
CA VAL A 300 6.02 0.04 3.04
C VAL A 300 4.72 0.29 3.82
N ARG A 301 3.58 0.48 3.13
CA ARG A 301 2.26 0.64 3.78
C ARG A 301 1.85 -0.53 4.65
N SER A 302 2.29 -1.75 4.31
CA SER A 302 2.05 -2.92 5.17
C SER A 302 2.69 -2.80 6.57
N ARG A 303 3.59 -1.81 6.77
CA ARG A 303 4.27 -1.47 8.03
C ARG A 303 3.91 -0.08 8.57
N MET A 304 3.08 0.70 7.87
CA MET A 304 2.62 2.02 8.30
C MET A 304 1.36 1.91 9.14
N ASP A 305 1.25 2.78 10.14
CA ASP A 305 -0.01 3.00 10.87
C ASP A 305 -1.07 3.60 9.93
N ASN A 306 -2.32 3.13 10.01
CA ASN A 306 -3.38 3.75 9.23
C ASN A 306 -3.68 5.16 9.78
N PRO A 307 -3.64 6.23 8.96
CA PRO A 307 -3.75 7.59 9.46
C PRO A 307 -5.11 7.95 10.08
N ARG A 308 -6.15 7.15 9.83
CA ARG A 308 -7.52 7.34 10.31
C ARG A 308 -7.86 6.44 11.50
N VAL A 309 -7.42 5.19 11.47
CA VAL A 309 -7.85 4.14 12.42
C VAL A 309 -6.72 3.52 13.23
N GLY A 310 -5.49 3.97 12.98
CA GLY A 310 -4.29 3.44 13.59
C GLY A 310 -4.27 3.55 15.11
N LEU A 311 -3.46 2.70 15.73
CA LEU A 311 -3.34 2.67 17.19
C LEU A 311 -2.73 3.95 17.75
N ASN A 312 -2.14 4.82 16.91
CA ASN A 312 -1.38 6.04 17.26
C ASN A 312 -0.28 5.79 18.32
N GLN A 313 0.90 6.36 18.12
CA GLN A 313 2.05 6.30 19.04
C GLN A 313 2.74 4.93 19.21
N TRP A 314 2.21 3.84 18.64
CA TRP A 314 2.99 2.59 18.56
C TRP A 314 4.18 2.76 17.62
N GLN A 315 4.07 3.68 16.67
CA GLN A 315 5.09 4.10 15.72
C GLN A 315 5.26 5.62 15.79
N LYS A 316 6.51 6.09 15.64
CA LYS A 316 6.80 7.52 15.48
C LYS A 316 6.19 8.03 14.17
N GLU A 317 5.63 9.24 14.17
CA GLU A 317 5.36 9.95 12.92
C GLU A 317 6.70 10.29 12.26
N TRP A 318 6.75 10.22 10.94
CA TRP A 318 7.90 10.70 10.20
C TRP A 318 7.93 12.23 10.26
N ASP A 319 9.08 12.79 10.63
CA ASP A 319 9.24 14.20 10.98
C ASP A 319 9.28 15.13 9.76
N GLY A 320 9.19 14.56 8.55
CA GLY A 320 9.32 15.31 7.31
C GLY A 320 10.78 15.52 6.88
N GLU A 321 11.73 15.15 7.73
CA GLU A 321 13.15 15.36 7.50
C GLU A 321 13.80 14.09 6.94
N GLN A 322 14.74 14.27 6.02
CA GLN A 322 15.46 13.17 5.39
C GLN A 322 16.97 13.35 5.59
N GLU A 323 17.67 12.28 5.93
CA GLU A 323 19.14 12.29 5.99
C GLU A 323 19.70 12.56 4.59
N SER A 324 20.59 13.56 4.49
CA SER A 324 21.24 13.88 3.23
C SER A 324 22.16 12.74 2.80
N TYR A 325 22.06 12.35 1.54
CA TYR A 325 22.87 11.30 0.95
C TYR A 325 23.67 11.86 -0.23
N SER A 326 24.93 11.45 -0.33
CA SER A 326 25.77 11.67 -1.51
C SER A 326 26.42 10.35 -1.93
N PHE A 327 26.68 10.20 -3.22
CA PHE A 327 27.15 8.94 -3.80
C PHE A 327 28.36 8.36 -3.03
N GLY A 328 28.17 7.18 -2.44
CA GLY A 328 29.20 6.45 -1.71
C GLY A 328 29.61 7.06 -0.36
N CYS A 329 28.85 8.00 0.21
CA CYS A 329 29.18 8.63 1.50
C CYS A 329 29.25 7.63 2.65
N ASN A 330 28.43 6.59 2.61
CA ASN A 330 28.35 5.53 3.63
C ASN A 330 29.30 4.36 3.39
N LEU A 331 30.17 4.44 2.37
CA LEU A 331 31.20 3.43 2.10
C LEU A 331 32.45 3.67 2.96
N SER A 332 33.02 2.59 3.48
CA SER A 332 34.35 2.61 4.11
C SER A 332 35.45 2.92 3.08
N ALA A 333 36.63 3.32 3.55
CA ALA A 333 37.78 3.57 2.68
C ALA A 333 38.15 2.33 1.84
N ARG A 334 37.99 1.14 2.40
CA ARG A 334 38.22 -0.13 1.69
C ARG A 334 37.19 -0.34 0.58
N GLU A 335 35.91 -0.10 0.85
CA GLU A 335 34.84 -0.25 -0.14
C GLU A 335 34.95 0.76 -1.28
N LYS A 336 35.32 2.01 -0.97
CA LYS A 336 35.60 3.05 -1.97
C LYS A 336 36.71 2.65 -2.94
N ALA A 337 37.62 1.75 -2.57
CA ALA A 337 38.63 1.21 -3.47
C ALA A 337 38.03 0.37 -4.60
N PHE A 338 36.92 -0.33 -4.35
CA PHE A 338 36.24 -1.19 -5.33
C PHE A 338 35.23 -0.45 -6.22
N VAL A 339 34.87 0.78 -5.87
CA VAL A 339 33.94 1.58 -6.68
C VAL A 339 34.53 1.87 -8.05
N VAL A 340 33.78 1.64 -9.13
CA VAL A 340 34.27 1.86 -10.51
C VAL A 340 34.05 3.30 -10.95
N ASN A 341 32.99 3.97 -10.49
CA ASN A 341 32.74 5.38 -10.82
C ASN A 341 33.56 6.32 -9.90
N LYS A 342 34.89 6.36 -10.11
CA LYS A 342 35.79 7.19 -9.31
C LYS A 342 35.51 8.69 -9.43
N ALA A 343 35.08 9.15 -10.60
CA ALA A 343 34.76 10.56 -10.83
C ALA A 343 33.58 11.01 -9.98
N ALA A 344 32.51 10.20 -9.91
CA ALA A 344 31.35 10.46 -9.05
C ALA A 344 31.73 10.52 -7.57
N LEU A 345 32.54 9.57 -7.08
CA LEU A 345 33.03 9.61 -5.69
C LEU A 345 33.81 10.90 -5.38
N GLN A 346 34.65 11.35 -6.31
CA GLN A 346 35.43 12.57 -6.14
C GLN A 346 34.53 13.81 -6.14
N ALA A 347 33.56 13.86 -7.06
CA ALA A 347 32.56 14.93 -7.11
C ALA A 347 31.75 14.99 -5.80
N ALA A 348 31.23 13.85 -5.34
CA ALA A 348 30.49 13.75 -4.08
C ALA A 348 31.31 14.18 -2.85
N ALA A 349 32.61 13.85 -2.80
CA ALA A 349 33.50 14.27 -1.71
C ALA A 349 33.81 15.78 -1.71
N SER A 350 33.73 16.42 -2.87
CA SER A 350 33.96 17.87 -3.02
C SER A 350 32.71 18.71 -2.70
N THR A 351 31.53 18.11 -2.80
CA THR A 351 30.25 18.71 -2.41
C THR A 351 30.12 18.65 -0.89
N LYS A 352 29.95 19.80 -0.22
CA LYS A 352 29.54 19.77 1.20
C LYS A 352 28.19 19.09 1.28
N VAL A 353 28.09 17.99 2.03
CA VAL A 353 26.80 17.39 2.39
C VAL A 353 25.98 18.51 3.05
N ALA A 354 24.94 18.98 2.37
CA ALA A 354 24.06 19.98 2.92
C ALA A 354 23.43 19.41 4.20
N SER A 355 23.19 20.27 5.20
CA SER A 355 22.29 19.91 6.31
C SER A 355 20.95 19.46 5.73
N LYS A 356 20.26 18.52 6.41
CA LYS A 356 18.92 17.96 6.08
C LYS A 356 18.20 18.78 5.01
N GLU A 357 18.06 18.22 3.80
CA GLU A 357 17.43 18.93 2.69
C GLU A 357 15.93 19.09 2.98
N GLU A 358 15.45 20.33 2.91
CA GLU A 358 14.02 20.57 2.82
C GLU A 358 13.50 19.96 1.52
N ARG A 359 12.39 19.23 1.62
CA ARG A 359 11.80 18.60 0.44
C ARG A 359 11.35 19.64 -0.56
N PRO A 360 11.57 19.40 -1.86
CA PRO A 360 11.08 20.30 -2.88
C PRO A 360 9.56 20.46 -2.71
N GLY A 361 9.10 21.70 -2.66
CA GLY A 361 7.67 21.99 -2.69
C GLY A 361 7.06 21.46 -3.98
N ALA A 362 5.85 20.92 -3.90
CA ALA A 362 5.10 20.46 -5.06
C ALA A 362 5.12 21.50 -6.18
N LEU A 363 5.46 21.09 -7.40
CA LEU A 363 5.38 21.96 -8.56
C LEU A 363 3.92 22.38 -8.76
N VAL A 364 3.58 23.63 -8.44
CA VAL A 364 2.20 24.10 -8.57
C VAL A 364 1.94 24.44 -10.02
N ILE A 365 1.27 23.53 -10.74
CA ILE A 365 0.82 23.79 -12.11
C ILE A 365 -0.57 24.40 -12.05
N HIS A 366 -0.73 25.57 -12.67
CA HIS A 366 -2.03 26.20 -12.79
C HIS A 366 -2.84 25.55 -13.91
N THR A 367 -3.51 24.44 -13.60
CA THR A 367 -4.47 23.77 -14.50
C THR A 367 -5.84 24.45 -14.41
N PRO A 368 -6.41 24.96 -15.52
CA PRO A 368 -7.78 25.47 -15.55
C PRO A 368 -8.79 24.45 -15.02
N GLU A 369 -9.79 24.89 -14.26
CA GLU A 369 -10.73 24.01 -13.55
C GLU A 369 -11.47 23.03 -14.48
N TYR A 370 -11.77 23.44 -15.72
CA TYR A 370 -12.46 22.60 -16.71
C TYR A 370 -11.57 21.49 -17.31
N LEU A 371 -10.25 21.57 -17.13
CA LEU A 371 -9.31 20.52 -17.53
C LEU A 371 -9.00 19.56 -16.38
N LYS A 372 -9.35 19.89 -15.14
CA LYS A 372 -8.96 19.06 -14.00
C LYS A 372 -9.67 17.72 -13.99
N ALA A 373 -8.90 16.65 -13.79
CA ALA A 373 -9.43 15.33 -13.51
C ALA A 373 -10.21 15.33 -12.18
N GLN A 374 -11.15 14.39 -12.04
CA GLN A 374 -11.87 14.20 -10.79
C GLN A 374 -10.94 13.73 -9.66
N VAL A 375 -11.36 13.94 -8.42
CA VAL A 375 -10.70 13.38 -7.25
C VAL A 375 -10.73 11.84 -7.37
N PRO A 376 -9.60 11.14 -7.17
CA PRO A 376 -9.62 9.67 -7.10
C PRO A 376 -10.53 9.20 -5.97
N THR A 377 -11.48 8.32 -6.30
CA THR A 377 -12.52 7.83 -5.39
C THR A 377 -12.56 6.31 -5.39
N LEU A 378 -12.85 5.70 -4.25
CA LEU A 378 -13.02 4.24 -4.13
C LEU A 378 -14.52 3.87 -4.20
N GLY A 379 -14.86 2.77 -4.87
CA GLY A 379 -16.20 2.16 -4.77
C GLY A 379 -16.21 0.96 -3.82
N VAL A 380 -17.13 0.92 -2.86
CA VAL A 380 -17.28 -0.20 -1.92
C VAL A 380 -18.67 -0.83 -2.08
N LEU A 381 -18.69 -2.05 -2.63
CA LEU A 381 -19.88 -2.91 -2.66
C LEU A 381 -20.20 -3.39 -1.24
N ARG A 382 -21.49 -3.38 -0.91
CA ARG A 382 -21.99 -3.74 0.40
C ARG A 382 -23.03 -4.84 0.37
N LEU A 383 -22.95 -5.73 1.37
CA LEU A 383 -24.01 -6.69 1.69
C LEU A 383 -25.31 -5.97 2.07
N ASP A 384 -26.45 -6.60 1.77
CA ASP A 384 -27.78 -6.16 2.19
C ASP A 384 -28.06 -6.58 3.64
N PHE A 385 -27.33 -5.94 4.56
CA PHE A 385 -27.43 -6.19 5.99
C PHE A 385 -27.28 -4.88 6.75
N GLU A 386 -28.27 -4.62 7.61
CA GLU A 386 -28.32 -3.43 8.44
C GLU A 386 -27.45 -3.60 9.69
N TYR A 387 -26.47 -2.72 9.83
CA TYR A 387 -25.74 -2.47 11.07
C TYR A 387 -25.14 -1.08 11.03
N GLU A 388 -24.73 -0.58 12.21
CA GLU A 388 -23.97 0.65 12.34
C GLU A 388 -22.47 0.33 12.22
N PRO A 389 -21.82 0.65 11.09
CA PRO A 389 -20.39 0.49 10.95
C PRO A 389 -19.68 1.49 11.87
N THR A 390 -18.46 1.16 12.26
CA THR A 390 -17.62 2.05 13.06
C THR A 390 -16.30 2.31 12.33
N VAL A 391 -15.62 3.41 12.64
CA VAL A 391 -14.36 3.75 11.97
C VAL A 391 -13.35 2.59 12.10
N GLY A 392 -12.75 2.14 11.00
CA GLY A 392 -11.97 0.89 10.92
C GLY A 392 -12.72 -0.22 10.20
N ASP A 393 -14.01 -0.05 9.97
CA ASP A 393 -14.81 -0.87 9.08
C ASP A 393 -14.71 -0.35 7.63
N MET A 394 -14.65 -1.27 6.66
CA MET A 394 -14.71 -0.94 5.23
C MET A 394 -15.99 -0.21 4.85
N ALA A 395 -17.06 -0.39 5.61
CA ALA A 395 -18.35 0.26 5.41
C ALA A 395 -18.45 1.67 6.02
N HIS A 396 -17.42 2.16 6.71
CA HIS A 396 -17.42 3.48 7.34
C HIS A 396 -16.56 4.49 6.54
N PRO A 397 -17.12 5.61 6.05
CA PRO A 397 -16.40 6.57 5.20
C PRO A 397 -15.15 7.17 5.87
N ASP A 398 -15.21 7.49 7.17
CA ASP A 398 -14.06 8.06 7.89
C ASP A 398 -12.89 7.09 8.10
N THR A 399 -13.05 5.80 7.75
CA THR A 399 -11.95 4.84 7.71
C THR A 399 -10.90 5.22 6.65
N PHE A 400 -11.31 5.94 5.60
CA PHE A 400 -10.47 6.20 4.45
C PHE A 400 -9.94 7.65 4.45
N PRO A 401 -8.66 7.85 4.07
CA PRO A 401 -8.10 9.18 3.88
C PRO A 401 -8.46 9.81 2.53
N TYR A 402 -9.31 9.15 1.74
CA TYR A 402 -9.79 9.55 0.41
C TYR A 402 -11.32 9.34 0.32
N PRO A 403 -11.99 10.00 -0.64
CA PRO A 403 -13.44 9.86 -0.78
C PRO A 403 -13.85 8.45 -1.24
N VAL A 404 -14.96 7.98 -0.67
CA VAL A 404 -15.51 6.65 -0.96
C VAL A 404 -16.99 6.75 -1.32
N TYR A 405 -17.39 6.00 -2.35
CA TYR A 405 -18.78 5.77 -2.69
C TYR A 405 -19.22 4.39 -2.22
N TYR A 406 -20.43 4.30 -1.71
CA TYR A 406 -21.02 3.05 -1.24
C TYR A 406 -22.22 2.64 -2.07
N ARG A 407 -22.39 1.33 -2.25
CA ARG A 407 -23.58 0.78 -2.89
C ARG A 407 -23.93 -0.58 -2.28
N VAL A 408 -25.10 -0.64 -1.64
CA VAL A 408 -25.71 -1.90 -1.21
C VAL A 408 -26.15 -2.66 -2.46
N VAL A 409 -25.97 -3.98 -2.43
CA VAL A 409 -26.51 -4.90 -3.43
C VAL A 409 -27.79 -5.54 -2.88
N PRO A 410 -28.99 -5.11 -3.28
CA PRO A 410 -30.25 -5.62 -2.74
C PRO A 410 -30.36 -7.15 -2.77
N GLY A 411 -30.72 -7.74 -1.64
CA GLY A 411 -30.85 -9.18 -1.43
C GLY A 411 -29.52 -9.95 -1.29
N MET A 412 -28.36 -9.28 -1.40
CA MET A 412 -27.06 -9.94 -1.27
C MET A 412 -26.74 -10.26 0.18
N THR A 413 -26.58 -11.55 0.49
CA THR A 413 -26.31 -12.02 1.85
C THR A 413 -24.87 -12.50 2.03
N TYR A 414 -24.44 -12.60 3.29
CA TYR A 414 -23.15 -13.19 3.63
C TYR A 414 -23.02 -14.64 3.13
N ASP A 415 -24.09 -15.45 3.20
CA ASP A 415 -24.05 -16.86 2.76
C ASP A 415 -23.87 -16.99 1.24
N MET A 416 -24.38 -16.04 0.45
CA MET A 416 -24.11 -15.98 -0.99
C MET A 416 -22.62 -15.77 -1.27
N CYS A 417 -21.94 -14.91 -0.50
CA CYS A 417 -20.47 -14.76 -0.59
C CYS A 417 -19.75 -16.05 -0.18
N ARG A 418 -20.18 -16.68 0.91
CA ARG A 418 -19.60 -17.94 1.43
C ARG A 418 -19.69 -19.10 0.44
N THR A 419 -20.80 -19.17 -0.31
CA THR A 419 -21.10 -20.27 -1.24
C THR A 419 -20.73 -19.94 -2.69
N GLY A 420 -20.46 -18.67 -2.99
CA GLY A 420 -20.27 -18.15 -4.33
C GLY A 420 -21.51 -18.21 -5.22
N LYS A 421 -22.72 -18.24 -4.63
CA LYS A 421 -23.98 -18.44 -5.35
C LYS A 421 -24.98 -17.33 -5.05
N MET A 422 -25.16 -16.42 -6.00
CA MET A 422 -26.26 -15.45 -5.97
C MET A 422 -27.51 -16.03 -6.64
N SER A 423 -28.70 -15.54 -6.28
CA SER A 423 -29.88 -15.75 -7.11
C SER A 423 -29.77 -14.89 -8.38
N PRO A 424 -30.45 -15.23 -9.49
CA PRO A 424 -30.42 -14.42 -10.70
C PRO A 424 -30.82 -12.96 -10.48
N GLN A 425 -31.74 -12.71 -9.55
CA GLN A 425 -32.17 -11.35 -9.19
C GLN A 425 -31.05 -10.59 -8.48
N VAL A 426 -30.39 -11.20 -7.49
CA VAL A 426 -29.29 -10.57 -6.74
C VAL A 426 -28.07 -10.36 -7.64
N GLU A 427 -27.78 -11.29 -8.55
CA GLU A 427 -26.71 -11.12 -9.54
C GLU A 427 -26.96 -9.89 -10.43
N GLN A 428 -28.21 -9.68 -10.87
CA GLN A 428 -28.56 -8.50 -11.65
C GLN A 428 -28.37 -7.20 -10.85
N GLU A 429 -28.73 -7.20 -9.57
CA GLU A 429 -28.50 -6.05 -8.69
C GLU A 429 -27.02 -5.81 -8.40
N PHE A 430 -26.22 -6.88 -8.30
CA PHE A 430 -24.77 -6.79 -8.18
C PHE A 430 -24.16 -6.09 -9.41
N ILE A 431 -24.63 -6.45 -10.61
CA ILE A 431 -24.24 -5.79 -11.86
C ILE A 431 -24.67 -4.32 -11.87
N ASN A 432 -25.88 -4.00 -11.40
CA ASN A 432 -26.35 -2.61 -11.31
C ASN A 432 -25.47 -1.78 -10.36
N ALA A 433 -25.04 -2.38 -9.25
CA ALA A 433 -24.15 -1.74 -8.29
C ALA A 433 -22.75 -1.47 -8.87
N ILE A 434 -22.22 -2.35 -9.71
CA ILE A 434 -20.97 -2.11 -10.44
C ILE A 434 -21.13 -0.92 -11.41
N LYS A 435 -22.22 -0.88 -12.17
CA LYS A 435 -22.51 0.23 -13.10
C LYS A 435 -22.65 1.57 -12.36
N TYR A 436 -23.25 1.57 -11.17
CA TYR A 436 -23.35 2.75 -10.31
C TYR A 436 -21.97 3.39 -10.03
N PHE A 437 -20.93 2.55 -9.85
CA PHE A 437 -19.56 3.01 -9.66
C PHE A 437 -18.88 3.47 -10.95
N ASP A 438 -19.15 2.79 -12.07
CA ASP A 438 -18.66 3.23 -13.39
C ASP A 438 -19.18 4.62 -13.77
N ASP A 439 -20.47 4.88 -13.53
CA ASP A 439 -21.10 6.20 -13.78
C ASP A 439 -20.47 7.31 -12.93
N ARG A 440 -19.84 6.96 -11.81
CA ARG A 440 -19.12 7.86 -10.90
C ARG A 440 -17.62 7.91 -11.14
N ASN A 441 -17.11 7.15 -12.10
CA ASN A 441 -15.69 7.15 -12.48
C ASN A 441 -14.76 6.86 -11.28
N VAL A 442 -15.13 5.89 -10.44
CA VAL A 442 -14.27 5.43 -9.34
C VAL A 442 -12.94 4.88 -9.87
N CYS A 443 -11.87 4.98 -9.08
CA CYS A 443 -10.55 4.46 -9.45
C CYS A 443 -10.44 2.93 -9.33
N GLY A 444 -11.28 2.32 -8.49
CA GLY A 444 -11.33 0.88 -8.29
C GLY A 444 -12.54 0.48 -7.43
N ILE A 445 -12.89 -0.81 -7.48
CA ILE A 445 -14.04 -1.38 -6.77
C ILE A 445 -13.56 -2.45 -5.80
N THR A 446 -14.05 -2.40 -4.57
CA THR A 446 -13.83 -3.41 -3.52
C THR A 446 -15.16 -3.83 -2.89
N HIS A 447 -15.10 -4.73 -1.92
CA HIS A 447 -16.26 -5.23 -1.18
C HIS A 447 -16.01 -5.18 0.33
N ASP A 448 -17.06 -4.94 1.12
CA ASP A 448 -17.03 -5.08 2.59
C ASP A 448 -16.91 -6.53 3.10
N CYS A 449 -16.77 -7.52 2.21
CA CYS A 449 -16.67 -8.95 2.55
C CYS A 449 -15.60 -9.63 1.69
N GLY A 450 -14.54 -10.16 2.32
CA GLY A 450 -13.41 -10.80 1.63
C GLY A 450 -13.77 -12.10 0.89
N LEU A 451 -14.88 -12.73 1.25
CA LEU A 451 -15.41 -13.92 0.56
C LEU A 451 -16.07 -13.58 -0.78
N ALA A 452 -16.31 -12.30 -1.07
CA ALA A 452 -16.81 -11.86 -2.37
C ALA A 452 -15.81 -12.12 -3.51
N MET A 453 -14.61 -12.65 -3.23
CA MET A 453 -13.68 -13.18 -4.25
C MET A 453 -14.36 -14.10 -5.27
N HIS A 454 -15.39 -14.86 -4.87
CA HIS A 454 -16.20 -15.67 -5.78
C HIS A 454 -16.79 -14.87 -6.96
N PHE A 455 -17.01 -13.57 -6.79
CA PHE A 455 -17.60 -12.69 -7.78
C PHE A 455 -16.57 -11.79 -8.49
N GLN A 456 -15.27 -12.00 -8.27
CA GLN A 456 -14.19 -11.20 -8.87
C GLN A 456 -14.27 -11.21 -10.41
N ILE A 457 -14.39 -12.40 -11.00
CA ILE A 457 -14.53 -12.58 -12.46
C ILE A 457 -15.79 -11.89 -12.97
N LEU A 458 -16.91 -12.06 -12.24
CA LEU A 458 -18.17 -11.44 -12.61
C LEU A 458 -18.04 -9.92 -12.65
N SER A 459 -17.47 -9.31 -11.61
CA SER A 459 -17.30 -7.85 -11.55
C SER A 459 -16.50 -7.31 -12.73
N ARG A 460 -15.36 -7.92 -13.05
CA ARG A 460 -14.46 -7.49 -14.13
C ARG A 460 -15.06 -7.67 -15.54
N ARG A 461 -16.20 -8.35 -15.69
CA ARG A 461 -16.96 -8.39 -16.96
C ARG A 461 -17.82 -7.15 -17.18
N TYR A 462 -18.18 -6.45 -16.10
CA TYR A 462 -19.14 -5.36 -16.12
C TYR A 462 -18.54 -3.99 -15.80
N THR A 463 -17.24 -3.92 -15.49
CA THR A 463 -16.50 -2.67 -15.35
C THR A 463 -15.14 -2.77 -16.03
N LYS A 464 -14.61 -1.61 -16.43
CA LYS A 464 -13.24 -1.42 -16.90
C LYS A 464 -12.30 -0.96 -15.77
N ARG A 465 -12.83 -0.76 -14.56
CA ARG A 465 -12.06 -0.35 -13.39
C ARG A 465 -11.38 -1.57 -12.76
N PRO A 466 -10.19 -1.40 -12.18
CA PRO A 466 -9.58 -2.41 -11.31
C PRO A 466 -10.56 -2.87 -10.21
N VAL A 467 -10.63 -4.18 -9.97
CA VAL A 467 -11.51 -4.79 -8.96
C VAL A 467 -10.72 -5.69 -8.02
N PHE A 468 -10.88 -5.50 -6.71
CA PHE A 468 -10.37 -6.39 -5.66
C PHE A 468 -11.49 -6.64 -4.66
N LEU A 469 -12.20 -7.75 -4.82
CA LEU A 469 -13.23 -8.14 -3.85
C LEU A 469 -12.68 -8.88 -2.62
N SER A 470 -11.36 -9.08 -2.54
CA SER A 470 -10.73 -9.79 -1.43
C SER A 470 -9.28 -9.34 -1.24
N PRO A 471 -8.83 -9.20 0.03
CA PRO A 471 -7.43 -8.95 0.34
C PRO A 471 -6.49 -10.01 -0.22
N LEU A 472 -6.98 -11.24 -0.47
CA LEU A 472 -6.18 -12.31 -1.03
C LEU A 472 -5.72 -12.05 -2.48
N ALA A 473 -6.36 -11.14 -3.21
CA ALA A 473 -5.97 -10.79 -4.57
C ALA A 473 -4.57 -10.16 -4.66
N GLN A 474 -4.05 -9.64 -3.55
CA GLN A 474 -2.69 -9.08 -3.48
C GLN A 474 -1.61 -10.12 -3.17
N LEU A 475 -2.01 -11.36 -2.82
CA LEU A 475 -1.09 -12.43 -2.40
C LEU A 475 0.04 -12.69 -3.41
N PRO A 476 -0.17 -12.64 -4.75
CA PRO A 476 0.91 -12.81 -5.73
C PRO A 476 2.06 -11.80 -5.58
N ALA A 477 1.75 -10.53 -5.32
CA ALA A 477 2.77 -9.51 -5.06
C ALA A 477 3.45 -9.73 -3.70
N VAL A 478 2.68 -10.12 -2.68
CA VAL A 478 3.24 -10.41 -1.34
C VAL A 478 4.26 -11.54 -1.41
N ILE A 479 3.93 -12.66 -2.07
CA ILE A 479 4.82 -13.82 -2.12
C ILE A 479 6.09 -13.60 -2.96
N CYS A 480 6.04 -12.68 -3.93
CA CYS A 480 7.21 -12.27 -4.71
C CYS A 480 8.31 -11.72 -3.79
N ALA A 481 7.92 -11.01 -2.73
CA ALA A 481 8.86 -10.31 -1.86
C ALA A 481 9.60 -11.18 -0.84
N PHE A 482 9.22 -12.45 -0.71
CA PHE A 482 9.77 -13.37 0.28
C PHE A 482 10.32 -14.64 -0.37
N GLY A 483 11.34 -15.23 0.25
CA GLY A 483 11.91 -16.49 -0.24
C GLY A 483 10.91 -17.65 -0.18
N ARG A 484 11.10 -18.67 -1.03
CA ARG A 484 10.20 -19.85 -1.09
C ARG A 484 10.12 -20.64 0.24
N GLN A 485 11.11 -20.50 1.12
CA GLN A 485 11.15 -21.13 2.45
C GLN A 485 10.54 -20.26 3.55
N GLU A 486 10.18 -19.02 3.23
CA GLU A 486 9.54 -18.10 4.17
C GLU A 486 8.03 -18.26 4.11
N LEU A 487 7.39 -18.16 5.27
CA LEU A 487 5.99 -18.47 5.45
C LEU A 487 5.14 -17.20 5.51
N ILE A 488 3.94 -17.28 4.97
CA ILE A 488 2.92 -16.23 5.03
C ILE A 488 1.77 -16.72 5.90
N LEU A 489 1.43 -15.94 6.93
CA LEU A 489 0.30 -16.22 7.81
C LEU A 489 -0.97 -15.61 7.21
N ILE A 490 -1.95 -16.44 6.86
CA ILE A 490 -3.25 -16.01 6.38
C ILE A 490 -4.24 -16.03 7.54
N LEU A 491 -4.83 -14.87 7.86
CA LEU A 491 -5.90 -14.76 8.86
C LEU A 491 -7.24 -14.78 8.14
N THR A 492 -8.12 -15.68 8.57
CA THR A 492 -9.47 -15.82 8.01
C THR A 492 -10.51 -15.99 9.12
N GLY A 493 -11.78 -15.83 8.79
CA GLY A 493 -12.88 -16.13 9.70
C GLY A 493 -12.88 -17.61 10.06
N THR A 494 -13.30 -18.47 9.15
CA THR A 494 -13.30 -19.92 9.39
C THR A 494 -12.55 -20.66 8.30
N ARG A 495 -11.98 -21.82 8.64
CA ARG A 495 -11.33 -22.69 7.64
C ARG A 495 -12.32 -23.17 6.59
N SER A 496 -13.57 -23.42 6.98
CA SER A 496 -14.64 -23.82 6.04
C SER A 496 -14.98 -22.75 5.02
N ASP A 497 -14.83 -21.47 5.36
CA ASP A 497 -15.06 -20.35 4.43
C ASP A 497 -13.86 -20.10 3.53
N PHE A 498 -12.65 -20.35 4.05
CA PHE A 498 -11.42 -20.17 3.30
C PHE A 498 -11.21 -21.26 2.23
N LEU A 499 -11.52 -22.53 2.53
CA LEU A 499 -11.25 -23.65 1.60
C LEU A 499 -11.89 -23.46 0.20
N PRO A 500 -13.15 -22.98 0.06
CA PRO A 500 -13.73 -22.65 -1.23
C PRO A 500 -12.99 -21.57 -2.03
N LEU A 501 -12.19 -20.72 -1.39
CA LEU A 501 -11.40 -19.69 -2.07
C LEU A 501 -10.10 -20.24 -2.66
N VAL A 502 -9.61 -21.38 -2.19
CA VAL A 502 -8.31 -21.94 -2.62
C VAL A 502 -8.25 -22.23 -4.12
N PRO A 503 -9.27 -22.84 -4.76
CA PRO A 503 -9.29 -22.95 -6.22
C PRO A 503 -9.28 -21.60 -6.93
N LEU A 504 -9.98 -20.59 -6.39
CA LEU A 504 -9.99 -19.25 -6.96
C LEU A 504 -8.62 -18.57 -6.86
N LEU A 505 -7.89 -18.76 -5.77
CA LEU A 505 -6.51 -18.25 -5.65
C LEU A 505 -5.59 -18.85 -6.71
N ARG A 506 -5.77 -20.14 -7.00
CA ARG A 506 -5.01 -20.81 -8.05
C ARG A 506 -5.36 -20.24 -9.42
N ASP A 507 -6.64 -20.12 -9.73
CA ASP A 507 -7.10 -19.77 -11.07
C ASP A 507 -6.96 -18.27 -11.36
N GLU A 508 -7.23 -17.41 -10.37
CA GLU A 508 -7.27 -15.96 -10.52
C GLU A 508 -5.97 -15.27 -10.13
N CYS A 509 -5.23 -15.85 -9.18
CA CYS A 509 -4.01 -15.26 -8.63
C CYS A 509 -2.76 -16.08 -8.95
N SER A 510 -2.87 -17.25 -9.59
CA SER A 510 -1.75 -18.17 -9.80
C SER A 510 -1.04 -18.57 -8.50
N VAL A 511 -1.80 -18.67 -7.40
CA VAL A 511 -1.29 -19.05 -6.07
C VAL A 511 -2.00 -20.31 -5.58
N ASP A 512 -1.25 -21.38 -5.31
CA ASP A 512 -1.80 -22.54 -4.62
C ASP A 512 -1.67 -22.35 -3.10
N ALA A 513 -2.77 -21.93 -2.46
CA ALA A 513 -2.79 -21.73 -1.01
C ALA A 513 -2.69 -23.04 -0.19
N ASN A 514 -2.62 -24.22 -0.83
CA ASN A 514 -2.25 -25.47 -0.16
C ASN A 514 -0.73 -25.68 -0.06
N GLU A 515 0.08 -24.84 -0.72
CA GLU A 515 1.53 -24.89 -0.57
C GLU A 515 1.93 -24.77 0.89
N SER A 516 3.00 -25.48 1.27
CA SER A 516 3.53 -25.49 2.64
C SER A 516 3.98 -24.11 3.12
N ARG A 517 4.07 -23.11 2.22
CA ARG A 517 4.43 -21.74 2.55
C ARG A 517 3.29 -20.92 3.19
N PHE A 518 2.06 -21.42 3.17
CA PHE A 518 0.92 -20.71 3.76
C PHE A 518 0.48 -21.37 5.08
N ILE A 519 0.43 -20.56 6.14
CA ILE A 519 -0.14 -20.96 7.43
C ILE A 519 -1.50 -20.28 7.57
N VAL A 520 -2.58 -21.04 7.53
CA VAL A 520 -3.94 -20.49 7.66
C VAL A 520 -4.41 -20.57 9.12
N ALA A 521 -4.73 -19.44 9.72
CA ALA A 521 -5.27 -19.34 11.07
C ALA A 521 -6.72 -18.81 11.05
N SER A 522 -7.64 -19.62 11.56
CA SER A 522 -9.06 -19.27 11.68
C SER A 522 -9.34 -18.52 12.98
N CYS A 523 -10.00 -17.38 12.89
CA CYS A 523 -10.26 -16.47 14.01
C CYS A 523 -11.74 -16.43 14.43
N GLY A 524 -12.62 -17.10 13.68
CA GLY A 524 -14.08 -17.07 13.85
C GLY A 524 -14.60 -17.68 15.14
N HIS A 525 -13.80 -18.53 15.78
CA HIS A 525 -14.11 -19.14 17.06
C HIS A 525 -13.75 -18.24 18.26
N LEU A 526 -13.05 -17.12 18.02
CA LEU A 526 -12.59 -16.24 19.08
C LEU A 526 -13.78 -15.50 19.72
N PRO A 527 -13.79 -15.33 21.06
CA PRO A 527 -14.79 -14.52 21.73
C PRO A 527 -14.86 -13.13 21.12
N GLY A 528 -16.07 -12.69 20.79
CA GLY A 528 -16.34 -11.39 20.19
C GLY A 528 -16.20 -11.31 18.67
N PHE A 529 -15.74 -12.37 17.98
CA PHE A 529 -15.64 -12.36 16.52
C PHE A 529 -16.98 -12.12 15.82
N GLU A 530 -18.01 -12.90 16.18
CA GLU A 530 -19.35 -12.78 15.58
C GLU A 530 -19.95 -11.41 15.88
N ALA A 531 -19.84 -10.94 17.12
CA ALA A 531 -20.32 -9.63 17.52
C ALA A 531 -19.59 -8.50 16.80
N HIS A 532 -18.27 -8.59 16.61
CA HIS A 532 -17.50 -7.61 15.84
C HIS A 532 -17.89 -7.59 14.37
N THR A 533 -18.13 -8.77 13.78
CA THR A 533 -18.44 -8.90 12.35
C THR A 533 -19.87 -8.43 12.03
N PHE A 534 -20.82 -8.60 12.96
CA PHE A 534 -22.25 -8.41 12.66
C PHE A 534 -23.02 -7.46 13.60
N ARG A 535 -22.50 -7.10 14.79
CA ARG A 535 -23.28 -6.42 15.83
C ARG A 535 -22.55 -5.28 16.57
N SER A 536 -21.31 -4.95 16.19
CA SER A 536 -20.42 -3.88 16.68
C SER A 536 -20.61 -3.47 18.15
N THR A 537 -20.15 -4.29 19.10
CA THR A 537 -20.07 -3.88 20.53
C THR A 537 -18.63 -3.88 21.05
N CYS A 538 -18.29 -2.91 21.89
CA CYS A 538 -16.89 -2.63 22.22
C CYS A 538 -16.26 -3.56 23.26
N ALA A 539 -17.06 -4.13 24.16
CA ALA A 539 -16.58 -5.17 25.06
C ALA A 539 -16.17 -6.44 24.29
N GLU A 540 -16.85 -6.73 23.18
CA GLU A 540 -16.52 -7.86 22.32
C GLU A 540 -15.30 -7.56 21.42
N HIS A 541 -15.08 -6.30 21.04
CA HIS A 541 -13.88 -5.88 20.31
C HIS A 541 -12.59 -6.15 21.11
N GLU A 542 -12.56 -5.83 22.40
CA GLU A 542 -11.35 -6.05 23.22
C GLU A 542 -11.04 -7.54 23.42
N LYS A 543 -12.09 -8.36 23.58
CA LYS A 543 -11.94 -9.82 23.64
C LYS A 543 -11.37 -10.37 22.33
N LEU A 544 -11.91 -9.94 21.20
CA LEU A 544 -11.43 -10.33 19.89
C LEU A 544 -9.99 -9.87 19.67
N ARG A 545 -9.68 -8.61 20.00
CA ARG A 545 -8.34 -8.02 19.91
C ARG A 545 -7.31 -8.89 20.62
N LYS A 546 -7.55 -9.22 21.89
CA LYS A 546 -6.66 -10.08 22.68
C LYS A 546 -6.53 -11.48 22.09
N GLY A 547 -7.66 -12.12 21.77
CA GLY A 547 -7.67 -13.46 21.21
C GLY A 547 -6.93 -13.56 19.87
N LEU A 548 -7.12 -12.56 19.00
CA LEU A 548 -6.47 -12.47 17.70
C LEU A 548 -4.95 -12.34 17.86
N LEU A 549 -4.51 -11.45 18.76
CA LEU A 549 -3.09 -11.28 19.05
C LEU A 549 -2.46 -12.57 19.59
N ASP A 550 -3.13 -13.25 20.54
CA ASP A 550 -2.67 -14.52 21.09
C ASP A 550 -2.50 -15.59 20.00
N VAL A 551 -3.48 -15.71 19.09
CA VAL A 551 -3.40 -16.64 17.94
C VAL A 551 -2.21 -16.33 17.04
N VAL A 552 -2.03 -15.05 16.66
CA VAL A 552 -0.94 -14.63 15.77
C VAL A 552 0.41 -14.86 16.42
N LEU A 553 0.60 -14.41 17.67
CA LEU A 553 1.86 -14.60 18.40
C LEU A 553 2.17 -16.08 18.61
N GLN A 554 1.15 -16.91 18.87
CA GLN A 554 1.33 -18.35 18.98
C GLN A 554 1.79 -18.96 17.65
N LYS A 555 1.18 -18.56 16.52
CA LYS A 555 1.61 -19.03 15.18
C LYS A 555 3.03 -18.59 14.84
N CYS A 556 3.41 -17.34 15.15
CA CYS A 556 4.77 -16.85 14.97
C CYS A 556 5.79 -17.59 15.87
N LYS A 557 5.39 -18.05 17.06
CA LYS A 557 6.24 -18.90 17.93
C LYS A 557 6.41 -20.31 17.36
N GLU A 558 5.33 -20.92 16.89
CA GLU A 558 5.30 -22.25 16.25
C GLU A 558 6.08 -22.28 14.94
N HIS A 559 5.98 -21.20 14.16
CA HIS A 559 6.52 -21.08 12.81
C HIS A 559 7.41 -19.84 12.71
N ARG A 560 8.66 -19.96 13.15
CA ARG A 560 9.66 -18.87 13.16
C ARG A 560 10.00 -18.31 11.77
N GLN A 561 9.61 -19.00 10.71
CA GLN A 561 9.78 -18.60 9.31
C GLN A 561 8.65 -17.69 8.80
N ILE A 562 7.63 -17.37 9.61
CA ILE A 562 6.62 -16.39 9.21
C ILE A 562 7.26 -15.02 9.01
N ARG A 563 6.99 -14.39 7.87
CA ARG A 563 7.54 -13.08 7.48
C ARG A 563 6.51 -12.03 7.11
N ALA A 564 5.28 -12.43 6.85
CA ALA A 564 4.18 -11.50 6.61
C ALA A 564 2.86 -12.10 7.06
N ILE A 565 1.89 -11.22 7.27
CA ILE A 565 0.51 -11.55 7.58
C ILE A 565 -0.37 -11.03 6.44
N VAL A 566 -1.28 -11.85 5.94
CA VAL A 566 -2.34 -11.45 5.02
C VAL A 566 -3.68 -11.68 5.73
N SER A 567 -4.39 -10.59 6.04
CA SER A 567 -5.72 -10.64 6.61
C SER A 567 -6.75 -10.73 5.50
N GLU A 568 -7.21 -11.94 5.19
CA GLU A 568 -8.29 -12.18 4.23
C GLU A 568 -9.61 -11.60 4.73
N ASN A 569 -9.90 -11.80 6.02
CA ASN A 569 -11.16 -11.33 6.56
C ASN A 569 -11.12 -9.80 6.73
N VAL A 570 -12.01 -9.13 6.00
CA VAL A 570 -12.12 -7.68 5.93
C VAL A 570 -12.42 -7.05 7.30
N SER A 571 -13.21 -7.69 8.17
CA SER A 571 -13.50 -7.14 9.50
C SER A 571 -12.26 -7.10 10.40
N LEU A 572 -11.28 -7.99 10.16
CA LEU A 572 -10.05 -8.02 10.94
C LEU A 572 -9.06 -6.90 10.58
N ALA A 573 -9.26 -6.17 9.47
CA ALA A 573 -8.36 -5.11 9.01
C ALA A 573 -8.16 -4.00 10.06
N ARG A 574 -9.18 -3.75 10.91
CA ARG A 574 -9.08 -2.80 12.02
C ARG A 574 -7.99 -3.15 13.03
N PHE A 575 -7.64 -4.43 13.17
CA PHE A 575 -6.62 -4.89 14.11
C PHE A 575 -5.23 -4.96 13.51
N SER A 576 -5.06 -4.62 12.23
CA SER A 576 -3.77 -4.76 11.54
C SER A 576 -2.66 -3.94 12.20
N ASP A 577 -2.93 -2.73 12.68
CA ASP A 577 -1.92 -1.89 13.35
C ASP A 577 -1.45 -2.48 14.68
N MET A 578 -2.34 -3.13 15.42
CA MET A 578 -1.95 -3.93 16.58
C MET A 578 -1.01 -5.07 16.18
N LEU A 579 -1.35 -5.80 15.13
CA LEU A 579 -0.52 -6.90 14.65
C LEU A 579 0.84 -6.39 14.18
N ARG A 580 0.90 -5.25 13.48
CA ARG A 580 2.15 -4.58 13.06
C ARG A 580 2.99 -4.19 14.27
N ALA A 581 2.38 -3.64 15.31
CA ALA A 581 3.06 -3.19 16.52
C ALA A 581 3.68 -4.35 17.30
N GLU A 582 2.92 -5.41 17.53
CA GLU A 582 3.30 -6.51 18.42
C GLU A 582 4.16 -7.57 17.75
N THR A 583 4.02 -7.76 16.43
CA THR A 583 4.77 -8.79 15.69
C THR A 583 5.98 -8.22 14.95
N HIS A 584 6.00 -6.91 14.68
CA HIS A 584 6.92 -6.24 13.76
C HIS A 584 6.92 -6.79 12.32
N LEU A 585 5.90 -7.59 11.96
CA LEU A 585 5.73 -8.11 10.61
C LEU A 585 4.95 -7.11 9.74
N PRO A 586 5.17 -7.11 8.41
CA PRO A 586 4.25 -6.50 7.46
C PRO A 586 2.89 -7.21 7.50
N VAL A 587 1.82 -6.41 7.54
CA VAL A 587 0.42 -6.87 7.53
C VAL A 587 -0.26 -6.28 6.30
N PHE A 588 -0.74 -7.17 5.43
CA PHE A 588 -1.51 -6.85 4.22
C PHE A 588 -2.98 -7.17 4.47
N ASP A 589 -3.87 -6.25 4.19
CA ASP A 589 -5.29 -6.32 4.52
C ASP A 589 -6.14 -5.67 3.41
N ALA A 590 -7.42 -5.40 3.69
CA ALA A 590 -8.30 -4.74 2.73
C ALA A 590 -7.85 -3.30 2.41
N PHE A 591 -7.27 -2.59 3.37
CA PHE A 591 -6.81 -1.22 3.16
C PHE A 591 -5.60 -1.18 2.24
N THR A 592 -4.66 -2.13 2.37
CA THR A 592 -3.50 -2.20 1.45
C THR A 592 -3.93 -2.46 0.00
N CYS A 593 -5.03 -3.17 -0.23
CA CYS A 593 -5.67 -3.32 -1.55
C CYS A 593 -6.25 -1.99 -2.08
N CYS A 594 -7.04 -1.29 -1.26
CA CYS A 594 -7.65 -0.02 -1.66
C CYS A 594 -6.58 1.04 -1.96
N ASP A 595 -5.55 1.07 -1.13
CA ASP A 595 -4.39 1.94 -1.24
C ASP A 595 -3.60 1.71 -2.54
N LEU A 596 -3.57 0.48 -3.06
CA LEU A 596 -2.97 0.19 -4.37
C LEU A 596 -3.74 0.86 -5.51
N PHE A 597 -5.09 0.83 -5.50
CA PHE A 597 -5.89 1.53 -6.52
C PHE A 597 -5.68 3.03 -6.49
N ILE A 598 -5.74 3.58 -5.29
CA ILE A 598 -5.64 5.01 -5.06
C ILE A 598 -4.25 5.51 -5.44
N ASN A 599 -3.18 4.78 -5.10
CA ASN A 599 -1.81 5.10 -5.54
C ASN A 599 -1.62 5.02 -7.05
N GLY A 600 -2.29 4.08 -7.72
CA GLY A 600 -2.27 4.01 -9.17
C GLY A 600 -2.92 5.22 -9.84
N ALA A 601 -3.86 5.88 -9.17
CA ALA A 601 -4.70 6.94 -9.75
C ALA A 601 -4.36 8.36 -9.26
N MET A 602 -3.74 8.52 -8.09
CA MET A 602 -3.39 9.83 -7.54
C MET A 602 -2.08 10.38 -8.11
N ASP A 603 -2.03 11.70 -8.26
CA ASP A 603 -0.77 12.42 -8.47
C ASP A 603 0.16 12.18 -7.27
N ASN A 604 1.48 12.10 -7.50
CA ASN A 604 2.39 12.06 -6.37
C ASN A 604 2.46 13.46 -5.72
N PRO A 605 2.16 13.59 -4.41
CA PRO A 605 2.07 14.89 -3.76
C PRO A 605 3.39 15.65 -3.68
N LEU A 606 4.53 15.03 -3.96
CA LEU A 606 5.86 15.61 -3.81
C LEU A 606 6.47 16.10 -5.14
N PHE A 607 6.21 15.40 -6.25
CA PHE A 607 6.83 15.69 -7.55
C PHE A 607 5.85 15.76 -8.73
N GLY A 608 4.59 15.44 -8.48
CA GLY A 608 3.57 15.28 -9.49
C GLY A 608 3.14 16.55 -10.22
N LEU A 609 2.24 16.39 -11.19
CA LEU A 609 1.51 17.48 -11.88
C LEU A 609 0.42 18.07 -10.96
N ASN A 610 0.81 18.36 -9.71
CA ASN A 610 -0.06 18.76 -8.62
C ASN A 610 -0.99 19.91 -9.03
N GLY A 611 -2.29 19.65 -8.91
CA GLY A 611 -3.34 20.59 -9.34
C GLY A 611 -4.01 20.24 -10.67
N TRP A 612 -3.55 19.21 -11.39
CA TRP A 612 -4.32 18.57 -12.46
C TRP A 612 -5.55 17.84 -11.92
N GLN A 613 -5.46 17.22 -10.74
CA GLN A 613 -6.63 16.66 -10.07
C GLN A 613 -7.38 17.72 -9.27
N LYS A 614 -8.71 17.60 -9.20
CA LYS A 614 -9.52 18.39 -8.27
C LYS A 614 -9.07 18.09 -6.84
N LYS A 615 -9.02 19.12 -5.99
CA LYS A 615 -8.83 18.92 -4.56
C LYS A 615 -10.11 18.34 -3.98
N TRP A 616 -9.96 17.33 -3.14
CA TRP A 616 -11.07 16.88 -2.31
C TRP A 616 -11.45 17.99 -1.33
N ASP A 617 -12.75 18.21 -1.14
CA ASP A 617 -13.29 19.21 -0.22
C ASP A 617 -13.37 18.72 1.24
N GLY A 618 -12.87 17.51 1.51
CA GLY A 618 -12.90 16.86 2.81
C GLY A 618 -14.27 16.30 3.20
N LYS A 619 -15.29 16.40 2.33
CA LYS A 619 -16.61 15.83 2.59
C LYS A 619 -16.69 14.41 2.08
N GLN A 620 -17.16 13.51 2.94
CA GLN A 620 -17.51 12.15 2.57
C GLN A 620 -18.97 12.08 2.13
N GLU A 621 -19.30 11.10 1.30
CA GLU A 621 -20.70 10.70 1.12
C GLU A 621 -21.23 10.23 2.48
N GLN A 622 -22.31 10.87 2.96
CA GLN A 622 -23.02 10.31 4.10
C GLN A 622 -23.76 9.08 3.61
N TYR A 623 -23.44 7.93 4.18
CA TYR A 623 -24.08 6.67 3.87
C TYR A 623 -24.96 6.25 5.05
N ALA A 624 -26.25 6.14 4.80
CA ALA A 624 -27.18 5.37 5.61
C ALA A 624 -27.61 4.11 4.83
N PHE A 625 -27.86 3.01 5.55
CA PHE A 625 -28.37 1.79 4.93
C PHE A 625 -29.66 2.10 4.14
N GLY A 626 -29.72 1.67 2.88
CA GLY A 626 -30.85 1.93 1.98
C GLY A 626 -30.83 3.27 1.22
N GLN A 627 -29.89 4.19 1.50
CA GLN A 627 -29.85 5.52 0.86
C GLN A 627 -29.57 5.48 -0.64
N HIS A 628 -28.94 4.40 -1.11
CA HIS A 628 -28.59 4.15 -2.50
C HIS A 628 -29.03 2.74 -2.90
N VAL A 629 -30.23 2.31 -2.51
CA VAL A 629 -30.86 1.09 -3.04
C VAL A 629 -31.66 1.44 -4.29
#